data_AF-A0A9P5BL08-F1
#
_entry.id   AF-A0A9P5BL08-F1
#
_cell.length_a   1.000
_cell.length_b   1.000
_cell.length_c   1.000
_cell.angle_alpha   90.00
_cell.angle_beta   90.00
_cell.angle_gamma   90.00
#
_symmetry.space_group_name_H-M   'P 1'
#
loop_
_entity.id
_entity.type
_entity.pdbx_description
1 polymer ?
#
loop_
_entity_poly.entity_id
_entity_poly.type
_entity_poly.pdbx_seq_one_letter_code
_entity_poly.pdbx_strand_id
1 'polypeptide(L)'
;MPTDTPSYDSIEDLTNRFSGLKVYEPSQEFLDAPDIVRPQKAQDDENTYEGEPQNTLEDAMIACAVMLDDLTHIRSQIESLWENYKDGFYDLATAAVVTNTGFDLARNLMESILPIFEPHRGGACAVSEKFSIVLAMMKGFSMMEVKTWGPKGGIENMYDIADDTFLNVHILLNALVAVLGPRKFPTYKEGMFGTYDPNSDRSRKNGHQKFNEDQIILSEYFTEAVTLARAVPNYPVKDEFIRGIRELDKTDMTPFYLVFATQILLDVHQILRADDASDLKKQKQKQKKKATDGGKLKAGAHLKPLAMALTAEMSEFSFPYLVLHRWSWKFLRQIKSVCDLVLRRLYGPTYLDQEKQLPFTVGYILMTFAEDPDGDGKELMRIAAGEFNGLVCQKGIGNVAITAAGKMYGLEFEDDDDDSDSSELPDLE
;
A
#
# COMPACT_ATOMS: atom_id res chain seq x y z
N MET A 1 22.64 49.03 7.33
CA MET A 1 23.15 48.88 8.70
C MET A 1 21.96 48.73 9.62
N PRO A 2 21.97 47.76 10.54
CA PRO A 2 21.12 46.57 10.41
C PRO A 2 20.07 46.48 11.51
N THR A 3 19.01 45.71 11.27
CA THR A 3 18.37 44.94 12.35
C THR A 3 18.23 43.52 11.84
N ASP A 4 18.93 42.64 12.55
CA ASP A 4 19.21 41.25 12.19
C ASP A 4 17.93 40.42 12.17
N THR A 5 17.76 39.64 11.10
CA THR A 5 16.85 38.50 11.09
C THR A 5 17.49 37.43 11.98
N PRO A 6 16.84 36.97 13.07
CA PRO A 6 17.45 35.96 13.92
C PRO A 6 17.58 34.63 13.16
N SER A 7 18.78 34.04 13.22
CA SER A 7 19.07 32.65 12.82
C SER A 7 18.39 31.73 13.83
N TYR A 8 17.56 30.80 13.35
CA TYR A 8 16.91 29.79 14.18
C TYR A 8 17.77 28.52 14.18
N ASP A 9 18.62 28.37 15.20
CA ASP A 9 19.61 27.28 15.31
C ASP A 9 19.33 26.30 16.47
N SER A 10 18.09 26.15 16.96
CA SER A 10 17.82 25.17 18.04
C SER A 10 16.44 24.51 18.01
N ILE A 11 16.41 23.24 18.48
CA ILE A 11 15.23 22.37 18.60
C ILE A 11 14.17 22.94 19.55
N GLU A 12 14.56 23.83 20.46
CA GLU A 12 13.66 24.45 21.46
C GLU A 12 12.63 25.38 20.81
N ASP A 13 12.93 25.98 19.65
CA ASP A 13 12.04 26.90 18.92
C ASP A 13 10.86 26.20 18.20
N LEU A 14 10.93 24.88 17.99
CA LEU A 14 9.85 24.11 17.33
C LEU A 14 8.69 23.76 18.28
N THR A 15 8.91 23.85 19.58
CA THR A 15 7.98 23.36 20.62
C THR A 15 6.72 24.23 20.76
N ASN A 16 6.66 25.39 20.10
CA ASN A 16 5.60 26.37 20.36
C ASN A 16 4.93 26.96 19.12
N ARG A 17 4.79 26.19 18.04
CA ARG A 17 4.07 26.63 16.82
C ARG A 17 2.57 26.90 17.03
N PHE A 18 2.02 26.50 18.17
CA PHE A 18 0.65 26.81 18.62
C PHE A 18 0.57 27.98 19.61
N SER A 19 1.68 28.56 20.09
CA SER A 19 1.64 29.74 21.00
C SER A 19 0.91 30.94 20.43
N GLY A 20 0.88 31.07 19.10
CA GLY A 20 0.18 32.15 18.40
C GLY A 20 -1.31 31.89 18.21
N LEU A 21 -1.80 30.67 18.42
CA LEU A 21 -3.21 30.33 18.35
C LEU A 21 -3.87 30.67 19.69
N LYS A 22 -4.60 31.79 19.69
CA LYS A 22 -5.54 32.08 20.77
C LYS A 22 -6.73 31.15 20.62
N VAL A 23 -6.89 30.22 21.57
CA VAL A 23 -8.17 29.52 21.77
C VAL A 23 -9.17 30.60 22.17
N TYR A 24 -10.10 30.91 21.27
CA TYR A 24 -11.23 31.76 21.62
C TYR A 24 -12.23 30.88 22.37
N GLU A 25 -12.13 30.91 23.70
CA GLU A 25 -13.25 30.47 24.52
C GLU A 25 -14.42 31.42 24.21
N PRO A 26 -15.63 30.88 23.98
CA PRO A 26 -16.81 31.71 23.79
C PRO A 26 -16.90 32.71 24.94
N SER A 27 -17.15 33.98 24.65
CA SER A 27 -17.20 35.01 25.70
C SER A 27 -18.24 34.62 26.74
N GLN A 28 -18.03 35.01 27.99
CA GLN A 28 -19.00 34.74 29.04
C GLN A 28 -20.36 35.37 28.71
N GLU A 29 -20.37 36.50 27.98
CA GLU A 29 -21.58 37.11 27.41
C GLU A 29 -22.30 36.23 26.38
N PHE A 30 -21.58 35.39 25.63
CA PHE A 30 -22.17 34.41 24.70
C PHE A 30 -22.68 33.17 25.43
N LEU A 31 -21.94 32.68 26.43
CA LEU A 31 -22.36 31.54 27.25
C LEU A 31 -23.54 31.88 28.17
N ASP A 32 -23.57 33.11 28.68
CA ASP A 32 -24.65 33.65 29.50
C ASP A 32 -25.76 34.31 28.64
N ALA A 33 -25.62 34.32 27.31
CA ALA A 33 -26.66 34.80 26.42
C ALA A 33 -27.90 33.92 26.62
N PRO A 34 -29.09 34.51 26.78
CA PRO A 34 -30.31 33.72 26.83
C PRO A 34 -30.45 32.94 25.53
N ASP A 35 -30.78 31.65 25.64
CA ASP A 35 -31.07 30.80 24.48
C ASP A 35 -31.99 31.55 23.51
N ILE A 36 -31.62 31.56 22.24
CA ILE A 36 -32.47 32.15 21.19
C ILE A 36 -33.81 31.42 21.26
N VAL A 37 -34.85 32.13 21.70
CA VAL A 37 -36.20 31.60 21.77
C VAL A 37 -36.59 31.22 20.35
N ARG A 38 -36.77 29.91 20.12
CA ARG A 38 -37.24 29.43 18.82
C ARG A 38 -38.52 30.18 18.44
N PRO A 39 -38.70 30.56 17.16
CA PRO A 39 -39.93 31.21 16.72
C PRO A 39 -41.13 30.43 17.25
N GLN A 40 -42.01 31.12 17.98
CA GLN A 40 -43.24 30.50 18.45
C GLN A 40 -44.15 30.27 17.23
N LYS A 41 -44.88 29.14 17.23
CA LYS A 41 -45.89 28.85 16.20
C LYS A 41 -46.85 30.05 16.12
N ALA A 42 -47.19 30.46 14.90
CA ALA A 42 -48.21 31.49 14.69
C ALA A 42 -49.54 31.03 15.33
N GLN A 43 -50.35 31.98 15.81
CA GLN A 43 -51.72 31.67 16.21
C GLN A 43 -52.43 31.06 14.99
N ASP A 44 -52.97 29.85 15.16
CA ASP A 44 -53.62 29.00 14.14
C ASP A 44 -52.72 28.06 13.31
N ASP A 45 -51.44 27.89 13.67
CA ASP A 45 -50.58 26.88 13.04
C ASP A 45 -50.52 25.58 13.86
N GLU A 46 -51.30 24.56 13.45
CA GLU A 46 -51.29 23.23 14.07
C GLU A 46 -50.03 22.41 13.69
N ASN A 47 -49.25 22.81 12.68
CA ASN A 47 -48.14 22.00 12.17
C ASN A 47 -46.93 22.04 13.11
N THR A 48 -46.35 20.89 13.39
CA THR A 48 -45.07 20.80 14.12
C THR A 48 -43.93 20.79 13.10
N TYR A 49 -43.11 21.85 13.11
CA TYR A 49 -41.93 21.96 12.26
C TYR A 49 -40.75 21.27 12.95
N GLU A 50 -40.34 20.15 12.38
CA GLU A 50 -39.09 19.47 12.71
C GLU A 50 -38.11 19.70 11.56
N GLY A 51 -36.80 19.73 11.86
CA GLY A 51 -35.79 19.76 10.79
C GLY A 51 -35.92 18.50 9.95
N GLU A 52 -35.85 18.64 8.62
CA GLU A 52 -35.93 17.50 7.72
C GLU A 52 -34.85 16.47 8.10
N PRO A 53 -35.21 15.20 8.36
CA PRO A 53 -34.23 14.17 8.65
C PRO A 53 -33.38 13.91 7.40
N GLN A 54 -32.05 13.97 7.54
CA GLN A 54 -31.10 13.68 6.46
C GLN A 54 -31.01 12.17 6.18
N ASN A 55 -32.12 11.57 5.72
CA ASN A 55 -32.24 10.13 5.48
C ASN A 55 -32.67 9.81 4.04
N THR A 56 -32.77 10.83 3.19
CA THR A 56 -33.13 10.62 1.79
C THR A 56 -31.95 10.08 1.01
N LEU A 57 -32.23 9.41 -0.12
CA LEU A 57 -31.16 8.98 -1.03
C LEU A 57 -30.37 10.19 -1.57
N GLU A 58 -31.01 11.34 -1.72
CA GLU A 58 -30.36 12.56 -2.20
C GLU A 58 -29.35 13.09 -1.16
N ASP A 59 -29.73 13.14 0.12
CA ASP A 59 -28.83 13.53 1.21
C ASP A 59 -27.62 12.62 1.29
N ALA A 60 -27.84 11.30 1.18
CA ALA A 60 -26.75 10.32 1.16
C ALA A 60 -25.83 10.50 -0.06
N MET A 61 -26.36 10.86 -1.22
CA MET A 61 -25.54 11.10 -2.42
C MET A 61 -24.73 12.39 -2.30
N ILE A 62 -25.29 13.45 -1.70
CA ILE A 62 -24.57 14.69 -1.40
C ILE A 62 -23.46 14.43 -0.39
N ALA A 63 -23.77 13.75 0.71
CA ALA A 63 -22.79 13.38 1.74
C ALA A 63 -21.69 12.48 1.16
N CYS A 64 -22.03 11.56 0.27
CA CYS A 64 -21.06 10.75 -0.46
C CYS A 64 -20.16 11.59 -1.38
N ALA A 65 -20.72 12.58 -2.09
CA ALA A 65 -19.94 13.47 -2.95
C ALA A 65 -18.90 14.25 -2.14
N VAL A 66 -19.31 14.84 -1.02
CA VAL A 66 -18.42 15.57 -0.10
C VAL A 66 -17.34 14.64 0.46
N MET A 67 -17.74 13.44 0.92
CA MET A 67 -16.81 12.45 1.43
C MET A 67 -15.73 12.09 0.39
N LEU A 68 -16.14 11.79 -0.85
CA LEU A 68 -15.22 11.40 -1.91
C LEU A 68 -14.29 12.55 -2.33
N ASP A 69 -14.77 13.80 -2.34
CA ASP A 69 -13.92 14.98 -2.61
C ASP A 69 -12.82 15.11 -1.55
N ASP A 70 -13.16 15.02 -0.27
CA ASP A 70 -12.19 15.12 0.81
C ASP A 70 -11.20 13.94 0.82
N LEU A 71 -11.68 12.72 0.57
CA LEU A 71 -10.82 11.54 0.44
C LEU A 71 -9.87 11.67 -0.75
N THR A 72 -10.32 12.25 -1.87
CA THR A 72 -9.48 12.52 -3.03
C THR A 72 -8.40 13.54 -2.70
N HIS A 73 -8.73 14.59 -1.93
CA HIS A 73 -7.72 15.55 -1.47
C HIS A 73 -6.68 14.88 -0.55
N ILE A 74 -7.09 13.99 0.35
CA ILE A 74 -6.16 13.23 1.21
C ILE A 74 -5.28 12.33 0.35
N ARG A 75 -5.86 11.58 -0.59
CA ARG A 75 -5.15 10.73 -1.56
C ARG A 75 -4.08 11.51 -2.30
N SER A 76 -4.41 12.65 -2.90
CA SER A 76 -3.44 13.46 -3.63
C SER A 76 -2.29 13.98 -2.77
N GLN A 77 -2.51 14.26 -1.48
CA GLN A 77 -1.41 14.62 -0.57
C GLN A 77 -0.51 13.42 -0.27
N ILE A 78 -1.09 12.23 -0.09
CA ILE A 78 -0.33 10.99 0.09
C ILE A 78 0.47 10.69 -1.17
N GLU A 79 -0.13 10.76 -2.36
CA GLU A 79 0.56 10.56 -3.64
C GLU A 79 1.74 11.51 -3.78
N SER A 80 1.53 12.81 -3.59
CA SER A 80 2.61 13.80 -3.65
C SER A 80 3.73 13.50 -2.65
N LEU A 81 3.40 13.00 -1.46
CA LEU A 81 4.39 12.60 -0.48
C LEU A 81 5.25 11.42 -0.97
N TRP A 82 4.62 10.39 -1.54
CA TRP A 82 5.32 9.22 -2.06
C TRP A 82 6.14 9.53 -3.32
N GLU A 83 5.70 10.46 -4.16
CA GLU A 83 6.51 11.02 -5.25
C GLU A 83 7.77 11.70 -4.71
N ASN A 84 7.62 12.53 -3.68
CA ASN A 84 8.77 13.19 -3.04
C ASN A 84 9.70 12.19 -2.33
N TYR A 85 9.18 11.11 -1.76
CA TYR A 85 10.00 10.01 -1.24
C TYR A 85 10.78 9.33 -2.36
N LYS A 86 10.12 9.02 -3.49
CA LYS A 86 10.77 8.43 -4.68
C LYS A 86 11.91 9.31 -5.20
N ASP A 87 11.70 10.62 -5.23
CA ASP A 87 12.70 11.60 -5.66
C ASP A 87 13.81 11.83 -4.61
N GLY A 88 13.68 11.25 -3.41
CA GLY A 88 14.65 11.30 -2.32
C GLY A 88 14.56 12.57 -1.46
N PHE A 89 13.45 13.32 -1.52
CA PHE A 89 13.21 14.48 -0.65
C PHE A 89 12.77 14.10 0.76
N TYR A 90 12.07 12.98 0.91
CA TYR A 90 11.65 12.42 2.19
C TYR A 90 12.19 11.00 2.36
N ASP A 91 12.30 10.55 3.62
CA ASP A 91 12.60 9.16 3.92
C ASP A 91 11.32 8.30 3.99
N LEU A 92 11.51 6.98 4.06
CA LEU A 92 10.40 6.02 4.07
C LEU A 92 9.56 6.12 5.35
N ALA A 93 10.19 6.41 6.49
CA ALA A 93 9.50 6.50 7.77
C ALA A 93 8.52 7.69 7.77
N THR A 94 8.96 8.82 7.22
CA THR A 94 8.13 10.00 7.00
C THR A 94 6.95 9.68 6.09
N ALA A 95 7.22 9.04 4.94
CA ALA A 95 6.17 8.62 4.01
C ALA A 95 5.12 7.75 4.71
N ALA A 96 5.55 6.76 5.50
CA ALA A 96 4.69 5.84 6.21
C ALA A 96 3.86 6.51 7.32
N VAL A 97 4.46 7.33 8.18
CA VAL A 97 3.73 7.96 9.32
C VAL A 97 2.70 8.97 8.83
N VAL A 98 3.02 9.74 7.80
CA VAL A 98 2.08 10.71 7.23
C VAL A 98 0.96 10.00 6.49
N THR A 99 1.25 8.87 5.83
CA THR A 99 0.21 7.99 5.27
C THR A 99 -0.75 7.50 6.35
N ASN A 100 -0.23 7.03 7.49
CA ASN A 100 -1.06 6.64 8.65
C ASN A 100 -1.90 7.81 9.19
N THR A 101 -1.31 9.00 9.27
CA THR A 101 -2.02 10.21 9.70
C THR A 101 -3.14 10.58 8.71
N GLY A 102 -2.87 10.46 7.41
CA GLY A 102 -3.86 10.64 6.36
C GLY A 102 -5.00 9.63 6.47
N PHE A 103 -4.70 8.38 6.80
CA PHE A 103 -5.71 7.36 7.09
C PHE A 103 -6.56 7.67 8.32
N ASP A 104 -5.95 8.15 9.40
CA ASP A 104 -6.71 8.55 10.59
C ASP A 104 -7.65 9.73 10.28
N LEU A 105 -7.21 10.71 9.48
CA LEU A 105 -8.07 11.79 9.01
C LEU A 105 -9.22 11.26 8.15
N ALA A 106 -8.91 10.38 7.18
CA ALA A 106 -9.90 9.76 6.30
C ALA A 106 -10.92 8.93 7.09
N ARG A 107 -10.48 8.17 8.10
CA ARG A 107 -11.37 7.38 8.96
C ARG A 107 -12.29 8.27 9.78
N ASN A 108 -11.77 9.31 10.44
CA ASN A 108 -12.60 10.24 11.22
C ASN A 108 -13.67 10.90 10.34
N LEU A 109 -13.30 11.27 9.11
CA LEU A 109 -14.23 11.81 8.12
C LEU A 109 -15.30 10.77 7.75
N MET A 110 -14.91 9.54 7.44
CA MET A 110 -15.85 8.46 7.15
C MET A 110 -16.78 8.18 8.34
N GLU A 111 -16.27 8.06 9.56
CA GLU A 111 -17.06 7.81 10.77
C GLU A 111 -18.14 8.88 11.00
N SER A 112 -17.91 10.13 10.60
CA SER A 112 -18.92 11.19 10.68
C SER A 112 -20.04 11.08 9.63
N ILE A 113 -19.77 10.43 8.49
CA ILE A 113 -20.66 10.37 7.33
C ILE A 113 -21.37 9.02 7.19
N LEU A 114 -20.71 7.92 7.55
CA LEU A 114 -21.22 6.55 7.45
C LEU A 114 -22.62 6.34 8.08
N PRO A 115 -22.99 6.97 9.22
CA PRO A 115 -24.34 6.85 9.78
C PRO A 115 -25.46 7.28 8.83
N ILE A 116 -25.20 8.24 7.93
CA ILE A 116 -26.15 8.68 6.90
C ILE A 116 -26.41 7.55 5.90
N PHE A 117 -25.46 6.63 5.72
CA PHE A 117 -25.56 5.53 4.77
C PHE A 117 -26.23 4.28 5.33
N GLU A 118 -26.26 4.09 6.65
CA GLU A 118 -26.82 2.90 7.32
C GLU A 118 -28.29 2.61 6.96
N PRO A 119 -29.20 3.60 6.87
CA PRO A 119 -30.59 3.36 6.49
C PRO A 119 -30.75 2.85 5.05
N HIS A 120 -29.74 3.03 4.19
CA HIS A 120 -29.80 2.63 2.80
C HIS A 120 -29.32 1.18 2.62
N ARG A 121 -30.11 0.41 1.86
CA ARG A 121 -29.78 -0.99 1.55
C ARG A 121 -28.37 -1.13 0.95
N GLY A 122 -27.52 -1.88 1.64
CA GLY A 122 -26.13 -2.15 1.24
C GLY A 122 -25.08 -1.21 1.84
N GLY A 123 -25.49 -0.24 2.67
CA GLY A 123 -24.60 0.65 3.41
C GLY A 123 -23.72 1.53 2.52
N ALA A 124 -22.58 1.94 3.06
CA ALA A 124 -21.65 2.89 2.43
C ALA A 124 -21.16 2.48 1.05
N CYS A 125 -20.74 1.22 0.89
CA CYS A 125 -20.28 0.68 -0.38
C CYS A 125 -21.36 0.78 -1.48
N ALA A 126 -22.61 0.46 -1.15
CA ALA A 126 -23.71 0.54 -2.12
C ALA A 126 -24.13 1.98 -2.44
N VAL A 127 -24.02 2.90 -1.47
CA VAL A 127 -24.23 4.33 -1.73
C VAL A 127 -23.13 4.87 -2.66
N SER A 128 -21.87 4.55 -2.38
CA SER A 128 -20.73 4.93 -3.23
C SER A 128 -20.86 4.36 -4.65
N GLU A 129 -21.26 3.10 -4.81
CA GLU A 129 -21.48 2.49 -6.13
C GLU A 129 -22.57 3.23 -6.91
N LYS A 130 -23.70 3.55 -6.27
CA LYS A 130 -24.77 4.35 -6.89
C LYS A 130 -24.30 5.74 -7.28
N PHE A 131 -23.49 6.38 -6.43
CA PHE A 131 -22.90 7.68 -6.73
C PHE A 131 -21.99 7.63 -7.96
N SER A 132 -21.09 6.64 -8.04
CA SER A 132 -20.25 6.43 -9.23
C SER A 132 -21.08 6.26 -10.50
N ILE A 133 -22.20 5.53 -10.42
CA ILE A 133 -23.12 5.35 -11.55
C ILE A 133 -23.74 6.68 -11.98
N VAL A 134 -24.25 7.46 -11.05
CA VAL A 134 -24.86 8.77 -11.36
C VAL A 134 -23.82 9.71 -11.96
N LEU A 135 -22.61 9.76 -11.41
CA LEU A 135 -21.52 10.58 -11.94
C LEU A 135 -21.13 10.18 -13.36
N ALA A 136 -21.04 8.89 -13.64
CA ALA A 136 -20.77 8.39 -14.99
C ALA A 136 -21.89 8.76 -15.97
N MET A 137 -23.15 8.66 -15.55
CA MET A 137 -24.28 9.09 -16.37
C MET A 137 -24.25 10.60 -16.68
N MET A 138 -23.88 11.43 -15.71
CA MET A 138 -23.70 12.88 -15.91
C MET A 138 -22.55 13.19 -16.89
N LYS A 139 -21.52 12.34 -16.95
CA LYS A 139 -20.41 12.43 -17.91
C LYS A 139 -20.74 11.83 -19.29
N GLY A 140 -21.99 11.41 -19.52
CA GLY A 140 -22.50 10.97 -20.83
C GLY A 140 -22.50 9.47 -21.08
N PHE A 141 -22.20 8.65 -20.07
CA PHE A 141 -22.28 7.19 -20.18
C PHE A 141 -23.72 6.71 -19.96
N SER A 142 -24.13 5.69 -20.70
CA SER A 142 -25.39 5.01 -20.43
C SER A 142 -25.28 4.09 -19.20
N MET A 143 -26.41 3.84 -18.54
CA MET A 143 -26.49 2.91 -17.41
C MET A 143 -25.90 1.52 -17.74
N MET A 144 -26.04 1.07 -18.99
CA MET A 144 -25.55 -0.25 -19.42
C MET A 144 -24.02 -0.26 -19.53
N GLU A 145 -23.42 0.81 -20.06
CA GLU A 145 -21.97 0.94 -20.16
C GLU A 145 -21.31 0.98 -18.78
N VAL A 146 -21.94 1.64 -17.81
CA VAL A 146 -21.45 1.64 -16.43
C VAL A 146 -21.55 0.25 -15.78
N LYS A 147 -22.70 -0.41 -15.89
CA LYS A 147 -22.92 -1.74 -15.28
C LYS A 147 -22.04 -2.85 -15.85
N THR A 148 -21.54 -2.66 -17.07
CA THR A 148 -20.69 -3.65 -17.75
C THR A 148 -19.21 -3.45 -17.44
N TRP A 149 -18.84 -2.35 -16.79
CA TRP A 149 -17.47 -2.06 -16.40
C TRP A 149 -16.95 -3.08 -15.38
N GLY A 150 -15.76 -3.63 -15.65
CA GLY A 150 -15.05 -4.50 -14.73
C GLY A 150 -14.05 -5.44 -15.44
N PRO A 151 -13.63 -6.54 -14.80
CA PRO A 151 -12.58 -7.40 -15.32
C PRO A 151 -12.91 -8.07 -16.67
N LYS A 152 -14.21 -8.17 -17.01
CA LYS A 152 -14.71 -8.94 -18.17
C LYS A 152 -15.22 -8.06 -19.32
N GLY A 153 -15.09 -6.74 -19.23
CA GLY A 153 -15.49 -5.80 -20.28
C GLY A 153 -15.89 -4.42 -19.78
N GLY A 154 -16.53 -3.66 -20.66
CA GLY A 154 -16.93 -2.27 -20.44
C GLY A 154 -16.21 -1.31 -21.39
N ILE A 155 -16.49 -0.02 -21.23
CA ILE A 155 -15.81 1.04 -22.00
C ILE A 155 -14.58 1.49 -21.22
N GLU A 156 -13.39 1.45 -21.84
CA GLU A 156 -12.13 1.77 -21.16
C GLU A 156 -12.08 3.17 -20.53
N ASN A 157 -12.84 4.13 -21.08
CA ASN A 157 -12.98 5.48 -20.54
C ASN A 157 -13.73 5.54 -19.20
N MET A 158 -14.38 4.45 -18.76
CA MET A 158 -14.93 4.37 -17.40
C MET A 158 -13.86 4.26 -16.33
N TYR A 159 -12.63 3.85 -16.68
CA TYR A 159 -11.56 3.64 -15.72
C TYR A 159 -11.34 4.87 -14.86
N ASP A 160 -11.16 6.05 -15.46
CA ASP A 160 -10.81 7.27 -14.72
C ASP A 160 -11.97 7.72 -13.80
N ILE A 161 -13.22 7.60 -14.26
CA ILE A 161 -14.40 7.92 -13.43
C ILE A 161 -14.55 6.95 -12.26
N ALA A 162 -14.27 5.67 -12.51
CA ALA A 162 -14.30 4.64 -11.49
C ALA A 162 -13.11 4.75 -10.53
N ASP A 163 -11.99 5.34 -10.95
CA ASP A 163 -10.82 5.61 -10.11
C ASP A 163 -11.10 6.79 -9.17
N ASP A 164 -11.65 7.89 -9.70
CA ASP A 164 -12.06 9.10 -8.95
C ASP A 164 -13.06 8.80 -7.82
N THR A 165 -13.79 7.69 -7.93
CA THR A 165 -14.83 7.29 -6.96
C THR A 165 -14.50 6.00 -6.21
N PHE A 166 -13.26 5.50 -6.32
CA PHE A 166 -12.79 4.24 -5.73
C PHE A 166 -13.57 2.98 -6.17
N LEU A 167 -14.41 3.09 -7.21
CA LEU A 167 -15.23 2.00 -7.73
C LEU A 167 -14.36 0.88 -8.33
N ASN A 168 -13.25 1.20 -8.99
CA ASN A 168 -12.34 0.18 -9.53
C ASN A 168 -11.88 -0.79 -8.44
N VAL A 169 -11.40 -0.21 -7.34
CA VAL A 169 -10.94 -0.95 -6.17
C VAL A 169 -12.08 -1.66 -5.48
N HIS A 170 -13.25 -1.04 -5.36
CA HIS A 170 -14.43 -1.70 -4.81
C HIS A 170 -14.81 -2.97 -5.59
N ILE A 171 -14.84 -2.91 -6.93
CA ILE A 171 -15.12 -4.06 -7.81
C ILE A 171 -14.06 -5.16 -7.60
N LEU A 172 -12.78 -4.80 -7.55
CA LEU A 172 -11.68 -5.74 -7.36
C LEU A 172 -11.75 -6.44 -6.00
N LEU A 173 -11.90 -5.70 -4.90
CA LEU A 173 -12.04 -6.30 -3.58
C LEU A 173 -13.24 -7.22 -3.52
N ASN A 174 -14.42 -6.77 -3.96
CA ASN A 174 -15.63 -7.60 -3.91
C ASN A 174 -15.44 -8.91 -4.67
N ALA A 175 -14.75 -8.90 -5.82
CA ALA A 175 -14.46 -10.11 -6.56
C ALA A 175 -13.56 -11.08 -5.78
N LEU A 176 -12.55 -10.57 -5.06
CA LEU A 176 -11.65 -11.38 -4.22
C LEU A 176 -12.35 -11.89 -2.96
N VAL A 177 -13.17 -11.05 -2.32
CA VAL A 177 -13.97 -11.42 -1.14
C VAL A 177 -15.04 -12.47 -1.47
N ALA A 178 -15.68 -12.37 -2.64
CA ALA A 178 -16.72 -13.31 -3.06
C ALA A 178 -16.21 -14.76 -3.19
N VAL A 179 -14.92 -14.94 -3.45
CA VAL A 179 -14.28 -16.27 -3.53
C VAL A 179 -13.60 -16.69 -2.21
N LEU A 180 -13.56 -15.79 -1.22
CA LEU A 180 -12.96 -16.05 0.08
C LEU A 180 -13.93 -16.85 0.97
N GLY A 181 -13.72 -18.17 1.03
CA GLY A 181 -14.48 -19.02 1.95
C GLY A 181 -14.09 -18.82 3.42
N PRO A 182 -14.97 -19.17 4.39
CA PRO A 182 -14.64 -19.15 5.81
C PRO A 182 -13.43 -20.05 6.10
N ARG A 183 -12.44 -19.53 6.82
CA ARG A 183 -11.20 -20.25 7.21
C ARG A 183 -10.35 -20.79 6.05
N LYS A 184 -10.57 -20.35 4.81
CA LYS A 184 -9.75 -20.71 3.64
C LYS A 184 -8.71 -19.65 3.31
N PHE A 185 -7.51 -20.04 2.92
CA PHE A 185 -6.55 -19.06 2.38
C PHE A 185 -6.84 -18.84 0.89
N PRO A 186 -6.75 -17.59 0.39
CA PRO A 186 -6.81 -17.35 -1.04
C PRO A 186 -5.55 -17.95 -1.68
N THR A 187 -5.67 -19.08 -2.35
CA THR A 187 -4.54 -19.69 -3.07
C THR A 187 -4.83 -19.60 -4.55
N TYR A 188 -4.00 -18.85 -5.27
CA TYR A 188 -4.09 -18.71 -6.72
C TYR A 188 -3.04 -19.60 -7.39
N LYS A 189 -3.35 -20.12 -8.58
CA LYS A 189 -2.30 -20.69 -9.42
C LYS A 189 -1.36 -19.55 -9.81
N GLU A 190 -0.06 -19.81 -9.81
CA GLU A 190 0.92 -18.83 -10.28
C GLU A 190 0.55 -18.34 -11.69
N GLY A 191 0.58 -17.02 -11.90
CA GLY A 191 0.16 -16.40 -13.15
C GLY A 191 -1.34 -16.45 -13.45
N MET A 192 -2.22 -16.91 -12.54
CA MET A 192 -3.68 -16.99 -12.75
C MET A 192 -4.29 -15.67 -13.19
N PHE A 193 -3.83 -14.55 -12.63
CA PHE A 193 -4.28 -13.21 -12.99
C PHE A 193 -3.33 -12.51 -13.98
N GLY A 194 -2.20 -13.14 -14.32
CA GLY A 194 -1.12 -12.57 -15.09
C GLY A 194 0.16 -12.37 -14.27
N THR A 195 1.18 -11.79 -14.91
CA THR A 195 2.47 -11.46 -14.29
C THR A 195 2.63 -9.95 -14.31
N TYR A 196 2.95 -9.37 -13.15
CA TYR A 196 3.25 -7.95 -13.05
C TYR A 196 4.64 -7.65 -13.60
N ASP A 197 4.73 -6.71 -14.55
CA ASP A 197 5.99 -6.18 -15.07
C ASP A 197 6.24 -4.76 -14.51
N PRO A 198 7.19 -4.59 -13.57
CA PRO A 198 7.47 -3.30 -12.96
C PRO A 198 8.03 -2.26 -13.96
N ASN A 199 8.59 -2.69 -15.09
CA ASN A 199 9.16 -1.80 -16.11
C ASN A 199 8.13 -1.33 -17.15
N SER A 200 6.91 -1.87 -17.12
CA SER A 200 5.89 -1.63 -18.16
C SER A 200 5.19 -0.28 -17.99
N ASP A 201 5.53 0.73 -18.79
CA ASP A 201 4.98 2.10 -18.73
C ASP A 201 3.44 2.14 -18.63
N ARG A 202 2.93 2.54 -17.46
CA ARG A 202 1.48 2.61 -17.16
C ARG A 202 0.80 3.80 -17.82
N SER A 203 1.53 4.86 -18.17
CA SER A 203 0.94 6.02 -18.87
C SER A 203 0.43 5.66 -20.26
N ARG A 204 1.00 4.61 -20.86
CA ARG A 204 0.61 4.08 -22.19
C ARG A 204 -0.49 3.03 -22.12
N LYS A 205 -0.95 2.66 -20.92
CA LYS A 205 -1.97 1.61 -20.74
C LYS A 205 -3.36 2.20 -20.83
N ASN A 206 -4.25 1.48 -21.51
CA ASN A 206 -5.68 1.81 -21.49
C ASN A 206 -6.34 1.37 -20.17
N GLY A 207 -7.60 1.77 -19.97
CA GLY A 207 -8.34 1.49 -18.73
C GLY A 207 -8.38 0.02 -18.35
N HIS A 208 -8.63 -0.88 -19.31
CA HIS A 208 -8.64 -2.32 -19.05
C HIS A 208 -7.26 -2.86 -18.63
N GLN A 209 -6.20 -2.38 -19.27
CA GLN A 209 -4.84 -2.78 -18.93
C GLN A 209 -4.42 -2.30 -17.54
N LYS A 210 -4.79 -1.07 -17.16
CA LYS A 210 -4.57 -0.54 -15.81
C LYS A 210 -5.32 -1.37 -14.77
N PHE A 211 -6.61 -1.63 -15.01
CA PHE A 211 -7.45 -2.44 -14.12
C PHE A 211 -6.91 -3.86 -13.93
N ASN A 212 -6.48 -4.52 -15.01
CA ASN A 212 -5.90 -5.86 -14.95
C ASN A 212 -4.57 -5.87 -14.17
N GLU A 213 -3.74 -4.84 -14.34
CA GLU A 213 -2.51 -4.71 -13.57
C GLU A 213 -2.81 -4.58 -12.06
N ASP A 214 -3.79 -3.75 -11.70
CA ASP A 214 -4.21 -3.57 -10.32
C ASP A 214 -4.80 -4.86 -9.73
N GLN A 215 -5.52 -5.65 -10.54
CA GLN A 215 -5.99 -6.97 -10.15
C GLN A 215 -4.84 -7.93 -9.82
N ILE A 216 -3.79 -7.95 -10.64
CA ILE A 216 -2.61 -8.78 -10.40
C ILE A 216 -1.99 -8.39 -9.06
N ILE A 217 -1.68 -7.10 -8.88
CA ILE A 217 -1.03 -6.57 -7.68
C ILE A 217 -1.87 -6.85 -6.44
N LEU A 218 -3.16 -6.49 -6.47
CA LEU A 218 -4.04 -6.64 -5.32
C LEU A 218 -4.23 -8.11 -4.93
N SER A 219 -4.31 -9.03 -5.89
CA SER A 219 -4.48 -10.46 -5.57
C SER A 219 -3.33 -11.02 -4.74
N GLU A 220 -2.10 -10.52 -4.95
CA GLU A 220 -0.92 -10.92 -4.19
C GLU A 220 -0.99 -10.37 -2.76
N TYR A 221 -1.21 -9.07 -2.60
CA TYR A 221 -1.34 -8.43 -1.28
C TYR A 221 -2.53 -8.97 -0.49
N PHE A 222 -3.65 -9.25 -1.14
CA PHE A 222 -4.85 -9.79 -0.50
C PHE A 222 -4.57 -11.18 0.10
N THR A 223 -3.83 -12.03 -0.62
CA THR A 223 -3.42 -13.36 -0.12
C THR A 223 -2.58 -13.24 1.15
N GLU A 224 -1.61 -12.35 1.13
CA GLU A 224 -0.72 -12.11 2.27
C GLU A 224 -1.49 -11.54 3.47
N ALA A 225 -2.30 -10.50 3.26
CA ALA A 225 -3.08 -9.87 4.32
C ALA A 225 -4.09 -10.83 4.96
N VAL A 226 -4.79 -11.65 4.17
CA VAL A 226 -5.70 -12.68 4.70
C VAL A 226 -4.92 -13.74 5.48
N THR A 227 -3.74 -14.12 5.00
CA THR A 227 -2.87 -15.07 5.72
C THR A 227 -2.44 -14.52 7.06
N LEU A 228 -2.03 -13.25 7.11
CA LEU A 228 -1.68 -12.57 8.37
C LEU A 228 -2.88 -12.43 9.31
N ALA A 229 -4.06 -12.10 8.77
CA ALA A 229 -5.28 -11.99 9.56
C ALA A 229 -5.67 -13.32 10.23
N ARG A 230 -5.57 -14.44 9.50
CA ARG A 230 -6.06 -15.76 9.95
C ARG A 230 -5.02 -16.60 10.68
N ALA A 231 -3.74 -16.52 10.28
CA ALA A 231 -2.68 -17.39 10.79
C ALA A 231 -1.75 -16.71 11.80
N VAL A 232 -1.69 -15.37 11.80
CA VAL A 232 -0.76 -14.60 12.65
C VAL A 232 -1.52 -13.53 13.47
N PRO A 233 -2.32 -13.94 14.46
CA PRO A 233 -3.18 -13.03 15.21
C PRO A 233 -2.41 -11.91 15.92
N ASN A 234 -1.16 -12.17 16.32
CA ASN A 234 -0.28 -11.23 17.02
C ASN A 234 0.75 -10.55 16.09
N TYR A 235 0.49 -10.47 14.79
CA TYR A 235 1.40 -9.76 13.88
C TYR A 235 1.58 -8.30 14.35
N PRO A 236 2.82 -7.86 14.62
CA PRO A 236 3.09 -6.61 15.35
C PRO A 236 2.84 -5.36 14.51
N VAL A 237 2.97 -5.47 13.19
CA VAL A 237 2.70 -4.37 12.26
C VAL A 237 1.22 -4.36 11.91
N LYS A 238 0.60 -3.18 11.97
CA LYS A 238 -0.81 -2.97 11.68
C LYS A 238 -0.95 -1.81 10.71
N ASP A 239 -0.61 -2.04 9.44
CA ASP A 239 -1.01 -1.10 8.41
C ASP A 239 -2.53 -1.16 8.19
N GLU A 240 -3.03 -0.16 7.48
CA GLU A 240 -4.46 0.08 7.33
C GLU A 240 -5.17 -0.91 6.42
N PHE A 241 -4.45 -1.47 5.45
CA PHE A 241 -4.98 -2.53 4.60
C PHE A 241 -5.14 -3.84 5.39
N ILE A 242 -4.11 -4.28 6.12
CA ILE A 242 -4.19 -5.47 7.00
C ILE A 242 -5.26 -5.28 8.07
N ARG A 243 -5.37 -4.08 8.66
CA ARG A 243 -6.42 -3.75 9.61
C ARG A 243 -7.81 -3.92 8.99
N GLY A 244 -8.02 -3.39 7.79
CA GLY A 244 -9.26 -3.58 7.02
C GLY A 244 -9.58 -5.03 6.74
N ILE A 245 -8.59 -5.83 6.29
CA ILE A 245 -8.78 -7.27 6.03
C ILE A 245 -9.13 -8.04 7.31
N ARG A 246 -8.56 -7.67 8.46
CA ARG A 246 -8.91 -8.27 9.76
C ARG A 246 -10.34 -7.94 10.19
N GLU A 247 -10.83 -6.74 9.90
CA GLU A 247 -12.21 -6.36 10.18
C GLU A 247 -13.19 -7.08 9.26
N LEU A 248 -12.87 -7.15 7.97
CA LEU A 248 -13.59 -7.96 6.99
C LEU A 248 -13.69 -9.42 7.44
N ASP A 249 -12.58 -10.03 7.87
CA ASP A 249 -12.54 -11.43 8.31
C ASP A 249 -13.40 -11.71 9.56
N LYS A 250 -13.61 -10.69 10.40
CA LYS A 250 -14.42 -10.79 11.63
C LYS A 250 -15.90 -10.54 11.38
N THR A 251 -16.22 -9.62 10.47
CA THR A 251 -17.59 -9.11 10.27
C THR A 251 -18.27 -9.70 9.05
N ASP A 252 -17.52 -10.37 8.16
CA ASP A 252 -17.94 -10.76 6.81
C ASP A 252 -18.48 -9.58 5.97
N MET A 253 -18.16 -8.35 6.36
CA MET A 253 -18.53 -7.12 5.67
C MET A 253 -17.29 -6.33 5.29
N THR A 254 -17.24 -5.82 4.06
CA THR A 254 -16.14 -4.94 3.61
C THR A 254 -16.30 -3.56 4.23
N PRO A 255 -15.44 -3.13 5.17
CA PRO A 255 -15.53 -1.78 5.69
C PRO A 255 -15.11 -0.78 4.62
N PHE A 256 -15.79 0.37 4.54
CA PHE A 256 -15.54 1.34 3.47
C PHE A 256 -14.09 1.86 3.47
N TYR A 257 -13.49 2.04 4.66
CA TYR A 257 -12.09 2.47 4.77
C TYR A 257 -11.10 1.46 4.16
N LEU A 258 -11.44 0.16 4.08
CA LEU A 258 -10.59 -0.83 3.42
C LEU A 258 -10.54 -0.58 1.91
N VAL A 259 -11.61 -0.07 1.30
CA VAL A 259 -11.61 0.33 -0.13
C VAL A 259 -10.60 1.46 -0.32
N PHE A 260 -10.65 2.49 0.53
CA PHE A 260 -9.68 3.60 0.49
C PHE A 260 -8.25 3.14 0.76
N ALA A 261 -8.03 2.29 1.77
CA ALA A 261 -6.71 1.73 2.07
C ALA A 261 -6.12 0.91 0.92
N THR A 262 -6.98 0.20 0.20
CA THR A 262 -6.56 -0.55 -0.97
C THR A 262 -6.22 0.36 -2.15
N GLN A 263 -6.97 1.45 -2.36
CA GLN A 263 -6.62 2.44 -3.38
C GLN A 263 -5.24 3.04 -3.10
N ILE A 264 -5.01 3.52 -1.88
CA ILE A 264 -3.71 4.10 -1.48
C ILE A 264 -2.58 3.07 -1.64
N LEU A 265 -2.80 1.81 -1.26
CA LEU A 265 -1.81 0.74 -1.47
C LEU A 265 -1.43 0.61 -2.95
N LEU A 266 -2.41 0.62 -3.85
CA LEU A 266 -2.18 0.56 -5.29
C LEU A 266 -1.47 1.82 -5.78
N ASP A 267 -1.89 3.02 -5.37
CA ASP A 267 -1.25 4.27 -5.78
C ASP A 267 0.23 4.32 -5.37
N VAL A 268 0.54 3.96 -4.13
CA VAL A 268 1.91 3.88 -3.63
C VAL A 268 2.72 2.88 -4.44
N HIS A 269 2.16 1.69 -4.71
CA HIS A 269 2.81 0.70 -5.55
C HIS A 269 3.09 1.25 -6.96
N GLN A 270 2.13 1.99 -7.54
CA GLN A 270 2.28 2.60 -8.86
C GLN A 270 3.30 3.73 -8.89
N ILE A 271 3.45 4.49 -7.81
CA ILE A 271 4.48 5.52 -7.69
C ILE A 271 5.87 4.86 -7.59
N LEU A 272 6.00 3.81 -6.77
CA LEU A 272 7.27 3.15 -6.45
C LEU A 272 7.73 2.07 -7.45
N ARG A 273 6.95 1.81 -8.49
CA ARG A 273 7.33 0.93 -9.60
C ARG A 273 8.76 1.19 -10.11
N ALA A 274 9.43 0.14 -10.61
CA ALA A 274 10.85 0.19 -11.01
C ALA A 274 11.16 1.33 -12.01
N ASP A 275 12.32 1.95 -11.78
CA ASP A 275 12.71 3.31 -12.11
C ASP A 275 12.89 3.65 -13.61
N ASP A 276 12.50 4.89 -13.98
CA ASP A 276 13.22 5.73 -14.95
C ASP A 276 14.51 6.27 -14.29
N ALA A 277 15.47 5.39 -14.01
CA ALA A 277 16.71 5.69 -13.26
C ALA A 277 17.61 6.76 -13.93
N SER A 278 17.24 7.27 -15.11
CA SER A 278 17.97 8.27 -15.88
C SER A 278 17.74 9.72 -15.45
N ASP A 279 16.66 10.04 -14.73
CA ASP A 279 16.33 11.42 -14.37
C ASP A 279 16.79 11.85 -12.97
N LEU A 280 17.06 10.87 -12.09
CA LEU A 280 17.55 11.07 -10.71
C LEU A 280 18.92 11.76 -10.61
N LYS A 281 19.75 11.71 -11.67
CA LYS A 281 21.03 12.43 -11.73
C LYS A 281 20.91 13.86 -12.27
N LYS A 282 19.88 14.18 -13.06
CA LYS A 282 19.71 15.49 -13.71
C LYS A 282 18.90 16.46 -12.86
N GLN A 283 17.99 15.96 -12.01
CA GLN A 283 17.12 16.81 -11.19
C GLN A 283 17.75 17.27 -9.85
N LYS A 284 18.68 16.47 -9.28
CA LYS A 284 19.43 16.81 -8.05
C LYS A 284 20.20 18.14 -8.14
N GLN A 285 20.50 18.65 -9.34
CA GLN A 285 21.20 19.93 -9.54
C GLN A 285 20.28 21.14 -9.79
N LYS A 286 19.01 20.96 -10.16
CA LYS A 286 18.13 22.09 -10.55
C LYS A 286 17.16 22.57 -9.46
N GLN A 287 16.81 21.72 -8.49
CA GLN A 287 15.71 22.04 -7.56
C GLN A 287 16.13 22.70 -6.23
N LYS A 288 17.42 22.90 -5.96
CA LYS A 288 17.92 23.73 -4.83
C LYS A 288 17.53 25.23 -4.90
N LYS A 289 16.68 25.65 -5.85
CA LYS A 289 16.39 27.06 -6.15
C LYS A 289 14.91 27.48 -6.15
N LYS A 290 13.94 26.60 -5.88
CA LYS A 290 12.52 27.00 -5.88
C LYS A 290 11.73 26.30 -4.78
N ALA A 291 11.82 26.82 -3.56
CA ALA A 291 10.87 26.51 -2.50
C ALA A 291 10.62 27.76 -1.65
N THR A 292 10.02 28.78 -2.27
CA THR A 292 9.30 29.85 -1.58
C THR A 292 8.16 30.27 -2.50
N ASP A 293 6.98 29.69 -2.32
CA ASP A 293 5.77 30.51 -2.23
C ASP A 293 4.63 29.71 -1.60
N GLY A 294 3.88 30.38 -0.73
CA GLY A 294 2.80 29.81 0.06
C GLY A 294 1.42 30.07 -0.53
N GLY A 295 0.48 29.16 -0.26
CA GLY A 295 -0.93 29.32 -0.60
C GLY A 295 -1.83 28.47 0.31
N LYS A 296 -2.99 29.04 0.68
CA LYS A 296 -3.93 28.70 1.77
C LYS A 296 -4.40 27.23 1.87
N LEU A 297 -4.69 26.84 3.12
CA LEU A 297 -4.73 25.47 3.67
C LEU A 297 -6.17 24.89 3.72
N LYS A 298 -6.32 23.64 3.24
CA LYS A 298 -7.37 22.67 3.62
C LYS A 298 -6.72 21.50 4.37
N ALA A 299 -7.49 20.64 5.05
CA ALA A 299 -7.03 19.62 6.01
C ALA A 299 -5.79 18.79 5.60
N GLY A 300 -5.58 18.51 4.31
CA GLY A 300 -4.37 17.85 3.79
C GLY A 300 -3.06 18.64 3.93
N ALA A 301 -3.12 19.95 4.18
CA ALA A 301 -1.94 20.81 4.24
C ALA A 301 -1.16 20.74 5.56
N HIS A 302 -1.68 20.03 6.56
CA HIS A 302 -0.97 19.73 7.81
C HIS A 302 -0.07 18.49 7.71
N LEU A 303 -0.30 17.62 6.71
CA LEU A 303 0.50 16.43 6.47
C LEU A 303 1.94 16.77 6.05
N LYS A 304 2.11 17.84 5.26
CA LYS A 304 3.41 18.27 4.74
C LYS A 304 4.35 18.85 5.84
N PRO A 305 3.91 19.77 6.72
CA PRO A 305 4.72 20.20 7.86
C PRO A 305 5.01 19.09 8.88
N LEU A 306 4.09 18.13 9.04
CA LEU A 306 4.27 16.96 9.91
C LEU A 306 5.32 16.01 9.32
N ALA A 307 5.26 15.78 8.00
CA ALA A 307 6.25 15.00 7.27
C ALA A 307 7.67 15.55 7.52
N MET A 308 7.85 16.85 7.33
CA MET A 308 9.13 17.52 7.52
C MET A 308 9.64 17.45 8.97
N ALA A 309 8.76 17.36 9.97
CA ALA A 309 9.15 17.23 11.37
C ALA A 309 9.61 15.81 11.72
N LEU A 310 8.98 14.78 11.12
CA LEU A 310 9.27 13.37 11.40
C LEU A 310 10.54 12.85 10.70
N THR A 311 10.93 13.46 9.57
CA THR A 311 12.17 13.17 8.83
C THR A 311 13.44 13.47 9.65
N ALA A 312 13.33 14.28 10.71
CA ALA A 312 14.46 14.57 11.58
C ALA A 312 14.78 13.43 12.57
N GLU A 313 13.90 12.42 12.73
CA GLU A 313 13.92 11.54 13.93
C GLU A 313 13.98 10.03 13.67
N MET A 314 13.96 9.49 12.44
CA MET A 314 13.83 8.03 12.26
C MET A 314 14.83 7.37 11.29
N SER A 315 15.84 6.68 11.83
CA SER A 315 16.82 5.89 11.06
C SER A 315 16.74 4.36 11.23
N GLU A 316 15.75 3.78 11.94
CA GLU A 316 15.85 2.36 12.36
C GLU A 316 14.61 1.45 12.11
N PHE A 317 13.49 1.94 11.57
CA PHE A 317 12.21 1.19 11.65
C PHE A 317 11.73 0.39 10.41
N SER A 318 12.47 0.34 9.30
CA SER A 318 11.93 -0.18 8.03
C SER A 318 12.61 -1.46 7.50
N PHE A 319 12.42 -2.60 8.18
CA PHE A 319 12.80 -3.90 7.61
C PHE A 319 11.60 -4.62 6.96
N PRO A 320 11.61 -4.92 5.65
CA PRO A 320 10.45 -5.44 4.91
C PRO A 320 10.31 -6.98 5.02
N TYR A 321 9.79 -7.46 6.16
CA TYR A 321 9.69 -8.89 6.47
C TYR A 321 8.83 -9.72 5.51
N LEU A 322 7.72 -9.18 4.98
CA LEU A 322 6.83 -9.94 4.08
C LEU A 322 7.45 -10.12 2.69
N VAL A 323 8.13 -9.08 2.21
CA VAL A 323 8.93 -9.14 0.99
C VAL A 323 10.02 -10.20 1.15
N LEU A 324 10.76 -10.19 2.27
CA LEU A 324 11.73 -11.24 2.58
C LEU A 324 11.09 -12.63 2.56
N HIS A 325 9.95 -12.82 3.23
CA HIS A 325 9.25 -14.10 3.25
C HIS A 325 8.88 -14.58 1.84
N ARG A 326 8.25 -13.73 1.02
CA ARG A 326 7.89 -14.09 -0.36
C ARG A 326 9.10 -14.46 -1.20
N TRP A 327 10.20 -13.73 -1.04
CA TRP A 327 11.47 -14.06 -1.68
C TRP A 327 12.04 -15.39 -1.19
N SER A 328 12.01 -15.67 0.11
CA SER A 328 12.44 -16.95 0.65
C SER A 328 11.64 -18.12 0.05
N TRP A 329 10.33 -17.98 -0.11
CA TRP A 329 9.50 -19.02 -0.73
C TRP A 329 9.78 -19.19 -2.23
N LYS A 330 9.94 -18.09 -2.97
CA LYS A 330 10.33 -18.14 -4.39
C LYS A 330 11.69 -18.82 -4.56
N PHE A 331 12.64 -18.47 -3.71
CA PHE A 331 13.98 -19.04 -3.67
C PHE A 331 13.95 -20.54 -3.35
N LEU A 332 13.20 -20.96 -2.33
CA LEU A 332 13.03 -22.37 -1.99
C LEU A 332 12.40 -23.18 -3.14
N ARG A 333 11.46 -22.60 -3.90
CA ARG A 333 10.90 -23.26 -5.10
C ARG A 333 11.94 -23.42 -6.19
N GLN A 334 12.79 -22.41 -6.40
CA GLN A 334 13.89 -22.49 -7.36
C GLN A 334 14.88 -23.58 -6.96
N ILE A 335 15.40 -23.54 -5.72
CA ILE A 335 16.28 -24.61 -5.20
C ILE A 335 15.64 -25.98 -5.39
N LYS A 336 14.37 -26.16 -4.98
CA LYS A 336 13.65 -27.41 -5.16
C LYS A 336 13.64 -27.82 -6.62
N SER A 337 13.35 -26.92 -7.54
CA SER A 337 13.25 -27.25 -8.97
C SER A 337 14.57 -27.75 -9.55
N VAL A 338 15.69 -27.12 -9.18
CA VAL A 338 17.01 -27.49 -9.73
C VAL A 338 17.57 -28.74 -9.03
N CYS A 339 17.28 -28.92 -7.74
CA CYS A 339 17.70 -30.09 -6.98
C CYS A 339 16.76 -31.29 -7.12
N ASP A 340 15.56 -31.12 -7.71
CA ASP A 340 14.48 -32.12 -7.68
C ASP A 340 14.92 -33.46 -8.27
N LEU A 341 15.72 -33.44 -9.34
CA LEU A 341 16.18 -34.65 -10.01
C LEU A 341 17.07 -35.51 -9.10
N VAL A 342 18.01 -34.88 -8.40
CA VAL A 342 18.94 -35.57 -7.49
C VAL A 342 18.20 -36.00 -6.22
N LEU A 343 17.37 -35.13 -5.66
CA LEU A 343 16.60 -35.42 -4.45
C LEU A 343 15.56 -36.53 -4.65
N ARG A 344 14.89 -36.60 -5.81
CA ARG A 344 13.98 -37.72 -6.14
C ARG A 344 14.70 -39.04 -6.34
N ARG A 345 15.93 -39.01 -6.86
CA ARG A 345 16.76 -40.21 -7.01
C ARG A 345 17.14 -40.79 -5.66
N LEU A 346 17.45 -39.93 -4.69
CA LEU A 346 17.90 -40.31 -3.35
C LEU A 346 16.76 -40.66 -2.40
N TYR A 347 15.74 -39.81 -2.32
CA TYR A 347 14.67 -39.89 -1.32
C TYR A 347 13.31 -40.33 -1.89
N GLY A 348 13.26 -40.60 -3.20
CA GLY A 348 12.05 -41.00 -3.90
C GLY A 348 11.16 -39.83 -4.35
N PRO A 349 10.14 -40.09 -5.18
CA PRO A 349 9.29 -39.05 -5.78
C PRO A 349 8.38 -38.32 -4.79
N THR A 350 8.20 -38.85 -3.57
CA THR A 350 7.33 -38.32 -2.51
C THR A 350 8.12 -37.70 -1.36
N TYR A 351 9.38 -37.31 -1.58
CA TYR A 351 10.19 -36.66 -0.54
C TYR A 351 9.61 -35.29 -0.09
N LEU A 352 8.76 -34.69 -0.94
CA LEU A 352 7.93 -33.50 -0.67
C LEU A 352 6.53 -33.70 -1.27
N ASP A 353 5.52 -33.81 -0.41
CA ASP A 353 4.11 -34.00 -0.81
C ASP A 353 3.30 -32.70 -0.81
N GLN A 354 3.69 -31.74 0.03
CA GLN A 354 2.95 -30.49 0.23
C GLN A 354 3.87 -29.28 0.13
N GLU A 355 3.34 -28.17 -0.39
CA GLU A 355 4.10 -26.92 -0.55
C GLU A 355 4.68 -26.43 0.79
N LYS A 356 3.96 -26.66 1.90
CA LYS A 356 4.43 -26.32 3.26
C LYS A 356 5.77 -26.96 3.67
N GLN A 357 6.19 -28.02 2.97
CA GLN A 357 7.42 -28.75 3.22
C GLN A 357 8.61 -28.18 2.44
N LEU A 358 8.43 -27.16 1.60
CA LEU A 358 9.51 -26.52 0.82
C LEU A 358 10.76 -26.19 1.65
N PRO A 359 10.67 -25.68 2.90
CA PRO A 359 11.85 -25.44 3.73
C PRO A 359 12.68 -26.71 4.01
N PHE A 360 12.08 -27.91 4.02
CA PHE A 360 12.78 -29.16 4.25
C PHE A 360 13.72 -29.55 3.10
N THR A 361 13.54 -28.97 1.91
CA THR A 361 14.47 -29.12 0.79
C THR A 361 15.90 -28.79 1.21
N VAL A 362 16.09 -27.71 1.99
CA VAL A 362 17.40 -27.31 2.52
C VAL A 362 17.94 -28.36 3.48
N GLY A 363 17.07 -28.92 4.34
CA GLY A 363 17.41 -30.01 5.23
C GLY A 363 17.91 -31.25 4.48
N TYR A 364 17.24 -31.66 3.40
CA TYR A 364 17.67 -32.78 2.58
C TYR A 364 19.02 -32.53 1.88
N ILE A 365 19.26 -31.31 1.39
CA ILE A 365 20.55 -30.93 0.78
C ILE A 365 21.67 -31.06 1.82
N LEU A 366 21.50 -30.45 3.00
CA LEU A 366 22.50 -30.49 4.07
C LEU A 366 22.72 -31.89 4.63
N MET A 367 21.64 -32.68 4.76
CA MET A 367 21.73 -34.07 5.21
C MET A 367 22.51 -34.92 4.19
N THR A 368 22.22 -34.76 2.90
CA THR A 368 22.97 -35.47 1.84
C THR A 368 24.43 -35.05 1.83
N PHE A 369 24.73 -33.76 2.05
CA PHE A 369 26.11 -33.28 2.14
C PHE A 369 26.85 -33.83 3.37
N ALA A 370 26.15 -33.98 4.51
CA ALA A 370 26.74 -34.59 5.69
C ALA A 370 27.03 -36.10 5.51
N GLU A 371 26.23 -36.79 4.72
CA GLU A 371 26.37 -38.24 4.44
C GLU A 371 27.36 -38.54 3.32
N ASP A 372 27.38 -37.73 2.25
CA ASP A 372 28.23 -37.88 1.07
C ASP A 372 28.80 -36.52 0.62
N PRO A 373 29.83 -36.02 1.32
CA PRO A 373 30.40 -34.68 1.09
C PRO A 373 31.17 -34.56 -0.23
N ASP A 374 31.57 -35.66 -0.86
CA ASP A 374 32.36 -35.66 -2.09
C ASP A 374 31.57 -36.12 -3.34
N GLY A 375 30.40 -36.75 -3.15
CA GLY A 375 29.52 -37.19 -4.22
C GLY A 375 28.27 -36.33 -4.39
N ASP A 376 27.11 -36.93 -4.16
CA ASP A 376 25.82 -36.31 -4.46
C ASP A 376 25.53 -35.08 -3.58
N GLY A 377 26.06 -35.07 -2.37
CA GLY A 377 25.98 -33.93 -1.47
C GLY A 377 26.73 -32.70 -2.00
N LYS A 378 27.94 -32.91 -2.56
CA LYS A 378 28.72 -31.83 -3.19
C LYS A 378 28.00 -31.25 -4.40
N GLU A 379 27.41 -32.11 -5.23
CA GLU A 379 26.68 -31.67 -6.41
C GLU A 379 25.40 -30.90 -6.05
N LEU A 380 24.66 -31.35 -5.04
CA LEU A 380 23.50 -30.62 -4.51
C LEU A 380 23.89 -29.24 -3.97
N MET A 381 24.99 -29.15 -3.21
CA MET A 381 25.50 -27.88 -2.70
C MET A 381 25.95 -26.96 -3.83
N ARG A 382 26.64 -27.48 -4.85
CA ARG A 382 27.07 -26.71 -6.03
C ARG A 382 25.88 -26.17 -6.83
N ILE A 383 24.87 -26.99 -7.07
CA ILE A 383 23.65 -26.60 -7.77
C ILE A 383 22.89 -25.51 -6.99
N ALA A 384 22.71 -25.71 -5.68
CA ALA A 384 22.04 -24.75 -4.82
C ALA A 384 22.82 -23.43 -4.71
N ALA A 385 24.15 -23.49 -4.64
CA ALA A 385 25.02 -22.32 -4.63
C ALA A 385 24.94 -21.52 -5.94
N GLY A 386 24.84 -22.19 -7.09
CA GLY A 386 24.64 -21.52 -8.38
C GLY A 386 23.38 -20.65 -8.43
N GLU A 387 22.26 -21.16 -7.89
CA GLU A 387 21.01 -20.40 -7.77
C GLU A 387 21.11 -19.30 -6.69
N PHE A 388 21.77 -19.57 -5.56
CA PHE A 388 21.98 -18.58 -4.51
C PHE A 388 22.83 -17.40 -4.99
N ASN A 389 23.96 -17.67 -5.65
CA ASN A 389 24.85 -16.63 -6.17
C ASN A 389 24.18 -15.84 -7.31
N GLY A 390 23.40 -16.51 -8.17
CA GLY A 390 22.58 -15.81 -9.17
C GLY A 390 21.55 -14.86 -8.55
N LEU A 391 21.05 -15.15 -7.34
CA LEU A 391 20.13 -14.30 -6.58
C LEU A 391 20.84 -13.10 -5.95
N VAL A 392 22.06 -13.27 -5.43
CA VAL A 392 22.86 -12.21 -4.78
C VAL A 392 23.38 -11.20 -5.82
N CYS A 393 23.79 -11.67 -7.00
CA CYS A 393 24.35 -10.82 -8.06
C CYS A 393 23.30 -10.08 -8.91
N GLN A 394 22.01 -10.43 -8.82
CA GLN A 394 20.97 -9.63 -9.47
C GLN A 394 20.80 -8.28 -8.76
N LYS A 395 20.92 -7.18 -9.51
CA LYS A 395 20.53 -5.83 -9.05
C LYS A 395 19.02 -5.78 -8.78
N GLY A 396 18.62 -6.20 -7.59
CA GLY A 396 17.24 -6.29 -7.14
C GLY A 396 17.13 -6.25 -5.62
N ILE A 397 15.90 -6.39 -5.11
CA ILE A 397 15.53 -6.20 -3.70
C ILE A 397 16.25 -7.20 -2.76
N GLY A 398 16.66 -8.37 -3.26
CA GLY A 398 17.48 -9.33 -2.49
C GLY A 398 18.81 -8.73 -2.01
N ASN A 399 19.48 -7.94 -2.85
CA ASN A 399 20.70 -7.22 -2.49
C ASN A 399 20.42 -6.12 -1.44
N VAL A 400 19.25 -5.47 -1.51
CA VAL A 400 18.83 -4.47 -0.50
C VAL A 400 18.60 -5.13 0.86
N ALA A 401 17.97 -6.31 0.91
CA ALA A 401 17.74 -7.05 2.15
C ALA A 401 19.07 -7.57 2.76
N ILE A 402 20.00 -8.05 1.94
CA ILE A 402 21.33 -8.50 2.37
C ILE A 402 22.19 -7.32 2.83
N THR A 403 22.17 -6.19 2.11
CA THR A 403 22.86 -4.95 2.50
C THR A 403 22.29 -4.38 3.80
N ALA A 404 20.97 -4.43 3.99
CA ALA A 404 20.32 -4.04 5.25
C ALA A 404 20.70 -4.97 6.40
N ALA A 405 20.74 -6.29 6.17
CA ALA A 405 21.15 -7.28 7.17
C ALA A 405 22.64 -7.14 7.53
N GLY A 406 23.53 -6.92 6.56
CA GLY A 406 24.95 -6.67 6.78
C GLY A 406 25.20 -5.41 7.62
N LYS A 407 24.46 -4.32 7.34
CA LYS A 407 24.53 -3.08 8.13
C LYS A 407 23.91 -3.20 9.53
N MET A 408 22.85 -3.98 9.70
CA MET A 408 22.16 -4.14 10.99
C MET A 408 22.86 -5.13 11.94
N TYR A 409 23.45 -6.20 11.40
CA TYR A 409 24.01 -7.30 12.19
C TYR A 409 25.54 -7.44 12.08
N GLY A 410 26.21 -6.55 11.32
CA GLY A 410 27.67 -6.57 11.17
C GLY A 410 28.20 -7.79 10.41
N LEU A 411 27.40 -8.36 9.51
CA LEU A 411 27.78 -9.50 8.69
C LEU A 411 28.46 -9.01 7.41
N GLU A 412 29.77 -9.23 7.30
CA GLU A 412 30.53 -9.06 6.06
C GLU A 412 30.44 -10.37 5.25
N PHE A 413 29.99 -10.25 3.99
CA PHE A 413 30.03 -11.36 3.04
C PHE A 413 31.23 -11.10 2.12
N GLU A 414 32.30 -11.88 2.25
CA GLU A 414 33.41 -11.89 1.30
C GLU A 414 32.93 -12.55 0.01
N ASP A 415 32.96 -11.79 -1.09
CA ASP A 415 32.88 -12.34 -2.43
C ASP A 415 34.23 -13.04 -2.69
N ASP A 416 34.30 -14.36 -2.48
CA ASP A 416 35.43 -15.18 -2.93
C ASP A 416 35.40 -15.28 -4.47
N ASP A 417 35.76 -14.18 -5.14
CA ASP A 417 36.24 -14.19 -6.53
C ASP A 417 37.75 -14.51 -6.51
N ASP A 418 38.13 -15.73 -6.13
CA ASP A 418 39.48 -16.24 -6.40
C ASP A 418 39.49 -17.78 -6.43
N ASP A 419 39.16 -18.32 -7.60
CA ASP A 419 39.63 -19.63 -8.05
C ASP A 419 39.74 -19.60 -9.59
N SER A 420 40.52 -18.65 -10.11
CA SER A 420 41.14 -18.83 -11.42
C SER A 420 42.42 -19.65 -11.24
N ASP A 421 42.27 -20.96 -11.16
CA ASP A 421 43.41 -21.89 -11.19
C ASP A 421 43.97 -21.92 -12.62
N SER A 422 44.83 -20.94 -12.92
CA SER A 422 45.67 -20.91 -14.12
C SER A 422 46.83 -21.88 -13.92
N SER A 423 46.60 -23.16 -14.17
CA SER A 423 47.70 -24.11 -14.38
C SER A 423 48.32 -23.84 -15.76
N GLU A 424 49.27 -22.92 -15.83
CA GLU A 424 50.20 -22.79 -16.97
C GLU A 424 51.03 -24.08 -17.08
N LEU A 425 50.89 -24.76 -18.22
CA LEU A 425 51.83 -25.78 -18.68
C LEU A 425 53.17 -25.11 -19.00
N PRO A 426 54.32 -25.66 -18.56
CA PRO A 426 55.62 -25.11 -18.92
C PRO A 426 55.97 -25.46 -20.38
N ASP A 427 56.35 -24.44 -21.15
CA ASP A 427 56.97 -24.58 -22.46
C ASP A 427 58.25 -25.43 -22.36
N LEU A 428 58.34 -26.46 -23.19
CA LEU A 428 59.57 -27.16 -23.51
C LEU A 428 60.03 -26.72 -24.90
N GLU A 429 61.27 -26.22 -24.96
CA GLU A 429 62.05 -25.96 -26.18
C GLU A 429 62.11 -27.15 -27.15
#